data_AF-A0A8C4VA06-F1
#
_entry.id   AF-A0A8C4VA06-F1
#
_cell.length_a   1.000
_cell.length_b   1.000
_cell.length_c   1.000
_cell.angle_alpha   90.00
_cell.angle_beta   90.00
_cell.angle_gamma   90.00
#
_symmetry.space_group_name_H-M   'P 1'
#
loop_
_entity.id
_entity.type
_entity.pdbx_description
1 polymer ?
#
loop_
_entity_poly.entity_id
_entity_poly.type
_entity_poly.pdbx_seq_one_letter_code
_entity_poly.pdbx_strand_id
1 'polypeptide(L)'
;AGESKPKPKVFMPNLVPPKIPDGERLDFDDIHRKRMEKDLNELQALIEAHFESRKKEEEELMSLKDRIEQRRAERAEQQRIRSEREKERQARMAEERARKEEEEARKKAEEEARKKKALSNMLHFGGYMQKSEKKGGKKQTEREKKKKILSERRKPLNIDHLNEDKLRDKARELWQTIRDLEAEKFDLQEKFKRQKYEINVLRNRVSDHQKV
;
A
#
# COMPACT_ATOMS: atom_id res chain seq x y z
N ALA A 1 -28.85 -77.49 -33.38
CA ALA A 1 -27.61 -76.95 -33.98
C ALA A 1 -26.85 -76.22 -32.88
N GLY A 2 -25.79 -76.72 -32.26
CA GLY A 2 -24.96 -77.87 -32.57
C GLY A 2 -23.64 -77.49 -33.28
N GLU A 3 -22.86 -76.55 -32.74
CA GLU A 3 -21.48 -76.31 -33.18
C GLU A 3 -20.56 -76.02 -31.98
N SER A 4 -19.99 -77.10 -31.42
CA SER A 4 -18.89 -77.05 -30.47
C SER A 4 -17.56 -76.88 -31.22
N LYS A 5 -16.91 -75.72 -31.07
CA LYS A 5 -15.54 -75.52 -31.59
C LYS A 5 -14.54 -76.43 -30.85
N PRO A 6 -13.56 -77.04 -31.53
CA PRO A 6 -12.65 -78.00 -30.94
C PRO A 6 -11.61 -77.32 -30.05
N LYS A 7 -11.39 -77.85 -28.84
CA LYS A 7 -10.28 -77.42 -27.97
C LYS A 7 -8.95 -77.88 -28.59
N PRO A 8 -7.93 -77.00 -28.73
CA PRO A 8 -6.64 -77.40 -29.24
C PRO A 8 -5.95 -78.33 -28.22
N LYS A 9 -5.54 -79.53 -28.67
CA LYS A 9 -4.66 -80.42 -27.91
C LYS A 9 -3.29 -79.75 -27.79
N VAL A 10 -2.96 -79.25 -26.61
CA VAL A 10 -1.61 -78.79 -26.29
C VAL A 10 -0.74 -80.04 -26.17
N PHE A 11 0.09 -80.30 -27.18
CA PHE A 11 1.11 -81.33 -27.13
C PHE A 11 2.16 -80.88 -26.12
N MET A 12 2.11 -81.41 -24.89
CA MET A 12 3.19 -81.20 -23.93
C MET A 12 4.34 -82.15 -24.29
N PRO A 13 5.53 -81.64 -24.66
CA PRO A 13 6.69 -82.51 -24.78
C PRO A 13 7.00 -83.09 -23.40
N ASN A 14 7.30 -84.40 -23.34
CA ASN A 14 7.70 -85.09 -22.11
C ASN A 14 8.83 -84.31 -21.43
N LEU A 15 8.55 -83.74 -20.24
CA LEU A 15 9.58 -83.18 -19.37
C LEU A 15 10.43 -84.34 -18.84
N VAL A 16 11.58 -84.57 -19.46
CA VAL A 16 12.66 -85.33 -18.83
C VAL A 16 13.11 -84.53 -17.60
N PRO A 17 13.13 -85.11 -16.39
CA PRO A 17 13.62 -84.41 -15.20
C PRO A 17 15.05 -83.95 -15.47
N PRO A 18 15.35 -82.64 -15.36
CA PRO A 18 16.72 -82.16 -15.52
C PRO A 18 17.59 -82.84 -14.48
N LYS A 19 18.58 -83.60 -14.97
CA LYS A 19 19.59 -84.27 -14.17
C LYS A 19 20.35 -83.18 -13.41
N ILE A 20 20.13 -83.09 -12.10
CA ILE A 20 20.83 -82.16 -11.22
C ILE A 20 22.32 -82.57 -11.25
N PRO A 21 23.24 -81.70 -11.66
CA PRO A 21 24.66 -81.96 -11.51
C PRO A 21 24.98 -82.06 -10.01
N ASP A 22 25.46 -83.23 -9.59
CA ASP A 22 25.99 -83.45 -8.25
C ASP A 22 27.20 -82.53 -8.03
N GLY A 23 27.14 -81.73 -6.95
CA GLY A 23 28.34 -81.17 -6.33
C GLY A 23 28.63 -79.69 -6.60
N GLU A 24 27.71 -78.79 -6.23
CA GLU A 24 28.11 -77.49 -5.69
C GLU A 24 27.29 -77.23 -4.43
N ARG A 25 27.94 -77.33 -3.27
CA ARG A 25 27.31 -77.14 -1.98
C ARG A 25 26.89 -75.67 -1.90
N LEU A 26 25.60 -75.38 -2.09
CA LEU A 26 25.03 -74.04 -1.93
C LEU A 26 25.48 -73.46 -0.58
N ASP A 27 26.41 -72.52 -0.61
CA ASP A 27 26.95 -71.86 0.57
C ASP A 27 25.92 -70.81 1.04
N PHE A 28 25.15 -71.16 2.07
CA PHE A 28 24.14 -70.28 2.65
C PHE A 28 24.76 -68.99 3.23
N ASP A 29 26.01 -69.03 3.67
CA ASP A 29 26.72 -67.85 4.16
C ASP A 29 27.09 -66.91 2.99
N ASP A 30 27.41 -67.47 1.81
CA ASP A 30 27.64 -66.69 0.60
C ASP A 30 26.37 -66.00 0.09
N ILE A 31 25.23 -66.69 0.14
CA ILE A 31 23.93 -66.11 -0.20
C ILE A 31 23.58 -64.97 0.76
N HIS A 32 23.83 -65.15 2.06
CA HIS A 32 23.58 -64.10 3.05
C HIS A 32 24.51 -62.89 2.87
N ARG A 33 25.81 -63.11 2.64
CA ARG A 33 26.77 -62.02 2.34
C ARG A 33 26.37 -61.23 1.09
N LYS A 34 26.05 -61.92 -0.02
CA LYS A 34 25.61 -61.28 -1.27
C LYS A 34 24.32 -60.49 -1.10
N ARG A 35 23.40 -60.97 -0.25
CA ARG A 35 22.17 -60.23 0.08
C ARG A 35 22.48 -58.96 0.86
N MET A 36 23.29 -59.05 1.91
CA MET A 36 23.70 -57.89 2.71
C MET A 36 24.46 -56.85 1.88
N GLU A 37 25.36 -57.30 1.00
CA GLU A 37 26.10 -56.42 0.09
C GLU A 37 25.17 -55.73 -0.91
N LYS A 38 24.20 -56.46 -1.48
CA LYS A 38 23.17 -55.86 -2.35
C LYS A 38 22.34 -54.83 -1.61
N ASP A 39 21.83 -55.17 -0.42
CA ASP A 39 20.96 -54.30 0.37
C ASP A 39 21.73 -53.03 0.81
N LEU A 40 23.02 -53.15 1.13
CA LEU A 40 23.88 -52.01 1.46
C LEU A 40 24.14 -51.10 0.25
N ASN A 41 24.43 -51.69 -0.92
CA ASN A 41 24.60 -50.94 -2.16
C ASN A 41 23.30 -50.24 -2.60
N GLU A 42 22.16 -50.92 -2.47
CA GLU A 42 20.85 -50.35 -2.79
C GLU A 42 20.48 -49.22 -1.81
N LEU A 43 20.76 -49.39 -0.52
CA LEU A 43 20.58 -48.33 0.48
C LEU A 43 21.46 -47.11 0.17
N GLN A 44 22.73 -47.31 -0.18
CA GLN A 44 23.63 -46.22 -0.53
C GLN A 44 23.15 -45.48 -1.79
N ALA A 45 22.74 -46.21 -2.82
CA ALA A 45 22.18 -45.62 -4.04
C ALA A 45 20.90 -44.82 -3.78
N LEU A 46 20.01 -45.31 -2.91
CA LEU A 46 18.79 -44.59 -2.51
C LEU A 46 19.11 -43.31 -1.73
N ILE A 47 20.10 -43.36 -0.84
CA ILE A 47 20.57 -42.20 -0.08
C ILE A 47 21.12 -41.14 -1.04
N GLU A 48 22.04 -41.52 -1.93
CA GLU A 48 22.65 -40.62 -2.91
C GLU A 48 21.60 -40.01 -3.84
N ALA A 49 20.69 -40.83 -4.39
CA ALA A 49 19.62 -40.37 -5.25
C ALA A 49 18.68 -39.37 -4.55
N HIS A 50 18.33 -39.61 -3.28
CA HIS A 50 17.49 -38.70 -2.51
C HIS A 50 18.18 -37.34 -2.29
N PHE A 51 19.45 -37.34 -1.88
CA PHE A 51 20.20 -36.11 -1.66
C PHE A 51 20.43 -35.32 -2.96
N GLU A 52 20.78 -36.00 -4.06
CA GLU A 52 20.93 -35.34 -5.34
C GLU A 52 19.61 -34.75 -5.86
N SER A 53 18.51 -35.50 -5.74
CA SER A 53 17.19 -35.03 -6.17
C SER A 53 16.78 -33.78 -5.38
N ARG A 54 16.90 -33.84 -4.04
CA ARG A 54 16.60 -32.70 -3.16
C ARG A 54 17.46 -31.49 -3.48
N LYS A 55 18.77 -31.69 -3.65
CA LYS A 55 19.69 -30.61 -3.97
C LYS A 55 19.34 -29.93 -5.29
N LYS A 56 19.05 -30.71 -6.34
CA LYS A 56 18.63 -30.18 -7.65
C LYS A 56 17.32 -29.41 -7.54
N GLU A 57 16.31 -29.97 -6.87
CA GLU A 57 15.02 -29.30 -6.65
C GLU A 57 15.17 -28.00 -5.84
N GLU A 58 16.00 -27.99 -4.80
CA GLU A 58 16.25 -26.82 -3.98
C GLU A 58 16.99 -25.72 -4.76
N GLU A 59 18.00 -26.07 -5.55
CA GLU A 59 18.72 -25.13 -6.43
C GLU A 59 17.79 -24.51 -7.48
N GLU A 60 16.93 -25.33 -8.12
CA GLU A 60 15.93 -24.84 -9.07
C GLU A 60 14.90 -23.93 -8.40
N LEU A 61 14.43 -24.29 -7.21
CA LEU A 61 13.47 -23.51 -6.45
C LEU A 61 14.07 -22.18 -6.01
N MET A 62 15.33 -22.16 -5.53
CA MET A 62 16.04 -20.93 -5.19
C MET A 62 16.21 -20.03 -6.41
N SER A 63 16.71 -20.58 -7.52
CA SER A 63 16.86 -19.84 -8.79
C SER A 63 15.54 -19.25 -9.30
N LEU A 64 14.41 -19.97 -9.13
CA LEU A 64 13.10 -19.46 -9.47
C LEU A 64 12.66 -18.33 -8.53
N LYS A 65 12.86 -18.48 -7.22
CA LYS A 65 12.55 -17.46 -6.22
C LYS A 65 13.34 -16.18 -6.47
N ASP A 66 14.64 -16.28 -6.73
CA ASP A 66 15.52 -15.14 -7.02
C ASP A 66 15.04 -14.38 -8.26
N ARG A 67 14.67 -15.09 -9.34
CA ARG A 67 14.10 -14.47 -10.54
C ARG A 67 12.77 -13.77 -10.27
N ILE A 68 11.91 -14.34 -9.43
CA ILE A 68 10.64 -13.71 -9.04
C ILE A 68 10.91 -12.46 -8.20
N GLU A 69 11.85 -12.51 -7.28
CA GLU A 69 12.23 -11.40 -6.41
C GLU A 69 12.83 -10.25 -7.23
N GLN A 70 13.75 -10.54 -8.14
CA GLN A 70 14.30 -9.56 -9.09
C GLN A 70 13.19 -8.88 -9.89
N ARG A 71 12.26 -9.64 -10.48
CA ARG A 71 11.12 -9.06 -11.22
C ARG A 71 10.20 -8.21 -10.35
N ARG A 72 10.04 -8.54 -9.06
CA ARG A 72 9.27 -7.73 -8.11
C ARG A 72 10.01 -6.43 -7.79
N ALA A 73 11.32 -6.50 -7.56
CA ALA A 73 12.18 -5.34 -7.33
C ALA A 73 12.18 -4.39 -8.54
N GLU A 74 12.32 -4.92 -9.75
CA GLU A 74 12.23 -4.13 -11.00
C GLU A 74 10.88 -3.42 -11.15
N ARG A 75 9.77 -4.12 -10.88
CA ARG A 75 8.43 -3.50 -10.90
C ARG A 75 8.28 -2.41 -9.85
N ALA A 76 8.80 -2.63 -8.64
CA ALA A 76 8.78 -1.63 -7.58
C ALA A 76 9.60 -0.38 -7.99
N GLU A 77 10.77 -0.58 -8.60
CA GLU A 77 11.61 0.52 -9.08
C GLU A 77 10.97 1.29 -10.24
N GLN A 78 10.37 0.59 -11.20
CA GLN A 78 9.60 1.22 -12.28
C GLN A 78 8.45 2.08 -11.72
N GLN A 79 7.76 1.60 -10.69
CA GLN A 79 6.69 2.36 -10.04
C GLN A 79 7.24 3.58 -9.30
N ARG A 80 8.39 3.46 -8.64
CA ARG A 80 9.09 4.57 -7.97
C ARG A 80 9.46 5.66 -8.96
N ILE A 81 10.09 5.29 -10.08
CA ILE A 81 10.46 6.22 -11.17
C ILE A 81 9.23 6.91 -11.76
N ARG A 82 8.13 6.17 -11.99
CA ARG A 82 6.89 6.77 -12.50
C ARG A 82 6.31 7.79 -11.51
N SER A 83 6.27 7.45 -10.22
CA SER A 83 5.79 8.34 -9.17
C SER A 83 6.65 9.60 -9.07
N GLU A 84 7.98 9.46 -9.15
CA GLU A 84 8.92 10.57 -9.10
C GLU A 84 8.75 11.51 -10.31
N ARG A 85 8.67 10.96 -11.53
CA ARG A 85 8.39 11.76 -12.75
C ARG A 85 7.03 12.46 -12.69
N GLU A 86 6.02 11.86 -12.08
CA GLU A 86 4.72 12.51 -11.89
C GLU A 86 4.80 13.65 -10.87
N LYS A 87 5.48 13.44 -9.74
CA LYS A 87 5.74 14.49 -8.74
C LYS A 87 6.52 15.65 -9.33
N GLU A 88 7.56 15.39 -10.12
CA GLU A 88 8.35 16.43 -10.78
C GLU A 88 7.50 17.25 -11.76
N ARG A 89 6.65 16.61 -12.56
CA ARG A 89 5.71 17.31 -13.45
C ARG A 89 4.73 18.17 -12.69
N GLN A 90 4.16 17.66 -11.60
CA GLN A 90 3.25 18.43 -10.75
C GLN A 90 3.96 19.61 -10.09
N ALA A 91 5.20 19.42 -9.62
CA ALA A 91 6.03 20.47 -9.03
C ALA A 91 6.33 21.58 -10.05
N ARG A 92 6.74 21.23 -11.27
CA ARG A 92 7.01 22.18 -12.36
C ARG A 92 5.77 23.00 -12.73
N MET A 93 4.61 22.35 -12.84
CA MET A 93 3.34 23.04 -13.11
C MET A 93 2.93 23.96 -11.96
N ALA A 94 3.20 23.57 -10.71
CA ALA A 94 2.91 24.40 -9.54
C ALA A 94 3.86 25.60 -9.46
N GLU A 95 5.14 25.42 -9.77
CA GLU A 95 6.15 26.49 -9.82
C GLU A 95 5.86 27.49 -10.93
N GLU A 96 5.50 27.04 -12.14
CA GLU A 96 5.12 27.92 -13.25
C GLU A 96 3.87 28.74 -12.91
N ARG A 97 2.86 28.11 -12.30
CA ARG A 97 1.67 28.82 -11.81
C ARG A 97 2.01 29.82 -10.72
N ALA A 98 2.85 29.45 -9.77
CA ALA A 98 3.29 30.35 -8.69
C ALA A 98 4.07 31.55 -9.24
N ARG A 99 4.94 31.34 -10.24
CA ARG A 99 5.70 32.42 -10.89
C ARG A 99 4.78 33.36 -11.67
N LYS A 100 3.77 32.82 -12.38
CA LYS A 100 2.77 33.62 -13.11
C LYS A 100 1.89 34.42 -12.14
N GLU A 101 1.46 33.81 -11.04
CA GLU A 101 0.70 34.48 -9.98
C GLU A 101 1.53 35.59 -9.31
N GLU A 102 2.84 35.37 -9.10
CA GLU A 102 3.73 36.38 -8.53
C GLU A 102 3.97 37.55 -9.49
N GLU A 103 4.13 37.30 -10.79
CA GLU A 103 4.28 38.34 -11.80
C GLU A 103 2.99 39.16 -11.99
N GLU A 104 1.83 38.50 -12.00
CA GLU A 104 0.53 39.17 -12.07
C GLU A 104 0.24 39.99 -10.80
N ALA A 105 0.58 39.46 -9.62
CA ALA A 105 0.49 40.19 -8.36
C ALA A 105 1.44 41.39 -8.33
N ARG A 106 2.67 41.27 -8.85
CA ARG A 106 3.61 42.39 -8.96
C ARG A 106 3.09 43.47 -9.89
N LYS A 107 2.58 43.10 -11.06
CA LYS A 107 2.01 44.05 -12.04
C LYS A 107 0.77 44.74 -11.49
N LYS A 108 -0.09 44.03 -10.78
CA LYS A 108 -1.27 44.60 -10.10
C LYS A 108 -0.88 45.54 -8.96
N ALA A 109 0.14 45.19 -8.18
CA ALA A 109 0.67 46.06 -7.13
C ALA A 109 1.34 47.33 -7.70
N GLU A 110 2.02 47.22 -8.84
CA GLU A 110 2.63 48.36 -9.54
C GLU A 110 1.57 49.29 -10.16
N GLU A 111 0.51 48.73 -10.77
CA GLU A 111 -0.65 49.50 -11.23
C GLU A 111 -1.39 50.18 -10.08
N GLU A 112 -1.62 49.47 -8.98
CA GLU A 112 -2.27 50.02 -7.79
C GLU A 112 -1.39 51.10 -7.15
N ALA A 113 -0.07 50.92 -7.10
CA ALA A 113 0.85 51.95 -6.63
C ALA A 113 0.87 53.17 -7.55
N ARG A 114 0.80 52.98 -8.88
CA ARG A 114 0.69 54.07 -9.85
C ARG A 114 -0.64 54.81 -9.72
N LYS A 115 -1.76 54.09 -9.58
CA LYS A 115 -3.10 54.65 -9.31
C LYS A 115 -3.14 55.36 -7.96
N LYS A 116 -2.55 54.78 -6.90
CA LYS A 116 -2.45 55.38 -5.56
C LYS A 116 -1.53 56.60 -5.55
N LYS A 117 -0.43 56.62 -6.32
CA LYS A 117 0.45 57.79 -6.46
C LYS A 117 -0.23 58.92 -7.23
N ALA A 118 -1.00 58.59 -8.28
CA ALA A 118 -1.83 59.56 -8.98
C ALA A 118 -2.96 60.11 -8.09
N LEU A 119 -3.62 59.25 -7.30
CA LEU A 119 -4.70 59.63 -6.39
C LEU A 119 -4.17 60.35 -5.13
N SER A 120 -2.98 60.00 -4.64
CA SER A 120 -2.30 60.64 -3.49
C SER A 120 -1.75 62.02 -3.82
N ASN A 121 -1.46 62.33 -5.09
CA ASN A 121 -1.16 63.70 -5.52
C ASN A 121 -2.41 64.59 -5.59
N MET A 122 -3.61 64.00 -5.62
CA MET A 122 -4.89 64.71 -5.65
C MET A 122 -5.57 64.78 -4.28
N LEU A 123 -5.28 63.84 -3.37
CA LEU A 123 -5.90 63.75 -2.05
C LEU A 123 -4.82 63.76 -0.97
N HIS A 124 -4.43 64.97 -0.56
CA HIS A 124 -4.07 65.23 0.83
C HIS A 124 -5.29 64.86 1.70
N PHE A 125 -5.43 63.59 2.08
CA PHE A 125 -6.36 63.20 3.13
C PHE A 125 -5.87 61.91 3.83
N GLY A 126 -5.44 62.10 5.07
CA GLY A 126 -4.78 61.11 5.92
C GLY A 126 -5.61 59.85 6.17
N GLY A 127 -4.93 58.71 6.28
CA GLY A 127 -5.50 57.49 6.86
C GLY A 127 -5.10 56.18 6.18
N TYR A 128 -4.73 56.19 4.89
CA TYR A 128 -4.57 54.95 4.11
C TYR A 128 -3.15 54.34 4.08
N MET A 129 -2.21 54.88 4.86
CA MET A 129 -0.81 54.42 4.89
C MET A 129 -0.44 53.51 6.06
N GLN A 130 -1.34 53.29 7.03
CA GLN A 130 -1.00 52.52 8.24
C GLN A 130 -1.12 50.99 8.10
N LYS A 131 -1.59 50.48 6.96
CA LYS A 131 -1.74 49.02 6.73
C LYS A 131 -0.71 48.40 5.78
N SER A 132 0.11 49.21 5.11
CA SER A 132 1.09 48.71 4.12
C SER A 132 2.44 48.28 4.72
N GLU A 133 2.73 48.58 5.99
CA GLU A 133 4.03 48.28 6.63
C GLU A 133 4.06 47.00 7.48
N LYS A 134 3.33 45.95 7.08
CA LYS A 134 3.58 44.60 7.60
C LYS A 134 4.18 43.70 6.52
N LYS A 135 5.35 44.10 6.02
CA LYS A 135 6.33 43.19 5.38
C LYS A 135 6.89 42.26 6.46
N GLY A 136 6.13 41.22 6.80
CA GLY A 136 6.60 40.02 7.49
C GLY A 136 6.09 38.83 6.70
N GLY A 137 6.92 37.81 6.51
CA GLY A 137 6.71 36.68 5.58
C GLY A 137 5.27 36.20 5.51
N LYS A 138 4.80 35.84 4.29
CA LYS A 138 3.42 35.41 3.98
C LYS A 138 2.83 34.62 5.16
N LYS A 139 2.09 35.29 6.04
CA LYS A 139 1.42 34.62 7.15
C LYS A 139 0.48 33.63 6.51
N GLN A 140 0.63 32.35 6.88
CA GLN A 140 -0.21 31.28 6.38
C GLN A 140 -1.66 31.72 6.44
N THR A 141 -2.35 31.71 5.30
CA THR A 141 -3.72 32.21 5.24
C THR A 141 -4.61 31.36 6.16
N GLU A 142 -5.67 31.94 6.73
CA GLU A 142 -6.61 31.16 7.56
C GLU A 142 -7.18 29.95 6.80
N ARG A 143 -7.28 30.05 5.46
CA ARG A 143 -7.62 28.94 4.57
C ARG A 143 -6.58 27.82 4.60
N GLU A 144 -5.30 28.16 4.49
CA GLU A 144 -4.21 27.19 4.55
C GLU A 144 -4.09 26.55 5.93
N LYS A 145 -4.23 27.33 7.01
CA LYS A 145 -4.26 26.79 8.38
C LYS A 145 -5.41 25.80 8.58
N LYS A 146 -6.63 26.18 8.15
CA LYS A 146 -7.80 25.28 8.19
C LYS A 146 -7.53 24.00 7.41
N LYS A 147 -6.97 24.10 6.21
CA LYS A 147 -6.63 22.93 5.38
C LYS A 147 -5.61 22.03 6.07
N LYS A 148 -4.56 22.60 6.66
CA LYS A 148 -3.52 21.88 7.41
C LYS A 148 -4.11 21.13 8.61
N ILE A 149 -4.89 21.81 9.45
CA ILE A 149 -5.53 21.20 10.63
C ILE A 149 -6.46 20.06 10.21
N LEU A 150 -7.27 20.24 9.15
CA LEU A 150 -8.16 19.19 8.67
C LEU A 150 -7.39 17.99 8.09
N SER A 151 -6.27 18.22 7.40
CA SER A 151 -5.42 17.12 6.93
C SER A 151 -4.76 16.35 8.07
N GLU A 152 -4.34 17.04 9.14
CA GLU A 152 -3.75 16.39 10.33
C GLU A 152 -4.79 15.53 11.08
N ARG A 153 -6.04 15.99 11.14
CA ARG A 153 -7.14 15.23 11.77
C ARG A 153 -7.60 14.04 10.92
N ARG A 154 -7.46 14.11 9.60
CA ARG A 154 -7.92 13.05 8.69
C ARG A 154 -6.94 11.88 8.69
N LYS A 155 -7.27 10.81 9.42
CA LYS A 155 -6.53 9.55 9.34
C LYS A 155 -6.85 8.84 8.00
N PRO A 156 -5.84 8.35 7.26
CA PRO A 156 -6.07 7.55 6.07
C PRO A 156 -6.80 6.26 6.44
N LEU A 157 -7.78 5.87 5.63
CA LEU A 157 -8.54 4.64 5.83
C LEU A 157 -7.85 3.51 5.06
N ASN A 158 -7.27 2.55 5.78
CA ASN A 158 -6.66 1.37 5.19
C ASN A 158 -7.50 0.14 5.56
N ILE A 159 -8.29 -0.36 4.60
CA ILE A 159 -9.28 -1.42 4.82
C ILE A 159 -9.14 -2.62 3.87
N ASP A 160 -8.30 -2.51 2.83
CA ASP A 160 -8.21 -3.51 1.74
C ASP A 160 -7.74 -4.90 2.18
N HIS A 161 -7.09 -4.97 3.35
CA HIS A 161 -6.52 -6.18 3.93
C HIS A 161 -7.33 -6.70 5.14
N LEU A 162 -8.50 -6.11 5.42
CA LEU A 162 -9.35 -6.48 6.56
C LEU A 162 -10.39 -7.53 6.15
N ASN A 163 -10.65 -8.47 7.07
CA ASN A 163 -11.73 -9.44 6.93
C ASN A 163 -13.08 -8.86 7.37
N GLU A 164 -14.18 -9.56 7.13
CA GLU A 164 -15.54 -9.07 7.38
C GLU A 164 -15.76 -8.59 8.82
N ASP A 165 -15.34 -9.37 9.82
CA ASP A 165 -15.51 -9.01 11.23
C ASP A 165 -14.77 -7.72 11.58
N LYS A 166 -13.51 -7.57 11.13
CA LYS A 166 -12.73 -6.33 11.35
C LYS A 166 -13.33 -5.15 10.60
N LEU A 167 -13.93 -5.35 9.43
CA LEU A 167 -14.63 -4.30 8.70
C LEU A 167 -15.88 -3.83 9.46
N ARG A 168 -16.63 -4.73 10.09
CA ARG A 168 -17.79 -4.40 10.94
C ARG A 168 -17.37 -3.56 12.14
N ASP A 169 -16.29 -3.93 12.82
CA ASP A 169 -15.77 -3.17 13.95
C ASP A 169 -15.23 -1.81 13.50
N LYS A 170 -14.54 -1.73 12.36
CA LYS A 170 -14.07 -0.45 11.83
C LYS A 170 -15.22 0.48 11.44
N ALA A 171 -16.31 -0.06 10.90
CA ALA A 171 -17.51 0.71 10.59
C ALA A 171 -18.16 1.29 11.87
N ARG A 172 -18.22 0.50 12.96
CA ARG A 172 -18.71 0.97 14.26
C ARG A 172 -17.86 2.10 14.83
N GLU A 173 -16.53 1.97 14.78
CA GLU A 173 -15.60 3.00 15.25
C GLU A 173 -15.76 4.32 14.46
N LEU A 174 -15.85 4.24 13.13
CA LEU A 174 -16.05 5.41 12.27
C LEU A 174 -17.41 6.06 12.52
N TRP A 175 -18.46 5.25 12.71
CA TRP A 175 -19.79 5.75 13.04
C TRP A 175 -19.79 6.51 14.37
N GLN A 176 -19.15 5.95 15.41
CA GLN A 176 -19.03 6.62 16.71
C GLN A 176 -18.26 7.94 16.58
N THR A 177 -17.16 7.95 15.83
CA THR A 177 -16.38 9.18 15.58
C THR A 177 -17.23 10.27 14.90
N ILE A 178 -18.05 9.90 13.90
CA ILE A 178 -18.96 10.85 13.24
C ILE A 178 -20.01 11.36 14.23
N ARG A 179 -20.55 10.48 15.06
CA ARG A 179 -21.54 10.84 16.07
C ARG A 179 -20.98 11.86 17.07
N ASP A 180 -19.76 11.65 17.55
CA ASP A 180 -19.09 12.54 18.49
C ASP A 180 -18.81 13.91 17.85
N LEU A 181 -18.33 13.93 16.60
CA LEU A 181 -18.11 15.18 15.86
C LEU A 181 -19.41 15.97 15.60
N GLU A 182 -20.53 15.30 15.33
CA GLU A 182 -21.83 15.98 15.19
C GLU A 182 -22.34 16.52 16.53
N ALA A 183 -22.11 15.82 17.65
CA ALA A 183 -22.39 16.33 18.99
C ALA A 183 -21.58 17.61 19.30
N GLU A 184 -20.26 17.58 19.08
CA GLU A 184 -19.41 18.76 19.27
C GLU A 184 -19.86 19.95 18.41
N LYS A 185 -20.23 19.67 17.15
CA LYS A 185 -20.75 20.70 16.24
C LYS A 185 -22.06 21.31 16.75
N PHE A 186 -22.96 20.50 17.28
CA PHE A 186 -24.21 20.97 17.87
C PHE A 186 -23.94 21.91 19.07
N ASP A 187 -23.08 21.50 20.00
CA ASP A 187 -22.72 22.30 21.17
C ASP A 187 -22.08 23.64 20.77
N LEU A 188 -21.20 23.63 19.75
CA LEU A 188 -20.60 24.84 19.20
C LEU A 188 -21.64 25.77 18.55
N GLN A 189 -22.65 25.22 17.89
CA GLN A 189 -23.74 26.00 17.29
C GLN A 189 -24.60 26.68 18.37
N GLU A 190 -24.97 25.96 19.42
CA GLU A 190 -25.73 26.52 20.55
C GLU A 190 -24.92 27.59 21.29
N LYS A 191 -23.63 27.34 21.53
CA LYS A 191 -22.71 28.32 22.10
C LYS A 191 -22.63 29.58 21.22
N PHE A 192 -22.54 29.42 19.90
CA PHE A 192 -22.49 30.55 18.97
C PHE A 192 -23.78 31.39 19.01
N LYS A 193 -24.96 30.75 19.07
CA LYS A 193 -26.24 31.45 19.23
C LYS A 193 -26.26 32.27 20.52
N ARG A 194 -25.84 31.69 21.64
CA ARG A 194 -25.75 32.39 22.93
C ARG A 194 -24.81 33.59 22.87
N GLN A 195 -23.60 33.40 22.33
CA GLN A 195 -22.63 34.49 22.16
C GLN A 195 -23.16 35.61 21.28
N LYS A 196 -23.91 35.28 20.22
CA LYS A 196 -24.54 36.29 19.35
C LYS A 196 -25.55 37.16 20.13
N TYR A 197 -26.34 36.54 21.01
CA TYR A 197 -27.26 37.27 21.89
C TYR A 197 -26.49 38.15 22.89
N GLU A 198 -25.48 37.60 23.58
CA GLU A 198 -24.64 38.33 24.53
C GLU A 198 -23.98 39.56 23.87
N ILE A 199 -23.46 39.41 22.65
CA ILE A 199 -22.88 40.52 21.88
C ILE A 199 -23.91 41.62 21.60
N ASN A 200 -25.15 41.26 21.25
CA ASN A 200 -26.20 42.26 21.02
C ASN A 200 -26.54 43.02 22.30
N VAL A 201 -26.67 42.32 23.43
CA VAL A 201 -26.91 42.96 24.74
C VAL A 201 -25.75 43.89 25.11
N LEU A 202 -24.51 43.46 24.93
CA LEU A 202 -23.32 44.27 25.20
C LEU A 202 -23.27 45.53 24.32
N ARG A 203 -23.62 45.42 23.04
CA ARG A 203 -23.71 46.58 22.13
C ARG A 203 -24.74 47.59 22.60
N ASN A 204 -25.92 47.13 23.02
CA ASN A 204 -26.96 48.01 23.57
C ASN A 204 -26.48 48.71 24.84
N ARG A 205 -25.88 47.96 25.78
CA ARG A 205 -25.31 48.53 27.02
C ARG A 205 -24.27 49.61 26.73
N VAL A 206 -23.35 49.36 25.80
CA VAL A 206 -22.34 50.37 25.40
C VAL A 206 -23.00 51.61 24.83
N SER A 207 -23.99 51.45 23.95
CA SER A 207 -24.75 52.56 23.37
C SER A 207 -25.48 53.36 24.44
N ASP A 208 -26.14 52.71 25.40
CA ASP A 208 -26.91 53.36 26.45
C ASP A 208 -25.99 54.14 27.41
N HIS A 209 -24.82 53.59 27.75
CA HIS A 209 -23.82 54.27 28.57
C HIS A 209 -23.08 55.41 27.85
N GLN A 210 -23.13 55.47 26.51
CA GLN A 210 -22.56 56.58 25.72
C GLN A 210 -23.54 57.73 25.47
N LYS A 211 -24.83 57.52 25.74
CA LYS A 211 -25.88 58.54 25.60
C LYS A 211 -26.13 59.35 26.88
N VAL A 212 -25.44 59.01 27.96
CA VAL A 212 -25.35 59.78 29.21
C VAL A 212 -24.14 60.70 29.12
#